data_AF-A0A554I7U4-F1
#
_entry.id   AF-A0A554I7U4-F1
#
_cell.length_a   1.000
_cell.length_b   1.000
_cell.length_c   1.000
_cell.angle_alpha   90.00
_cell.angle_beta   90.00
_cell.angle_gamma   90.00
#
_symmetry.space_group_name_H-M   'P 1'
#
loop_
_entity.id
_entity.type
_entity.pdbx_description
1 polymer ?
#
loop_
_entity_poly.entity_id
_entity_poly.type
_entity_poly.pdbx_seq_one_letter_code
_entity_poly.pdbx_strand_id
1 'polypeptide(L)'
;MKYRFFYSFIITIALCGFVLYQNALALNLDTTAVSPGLDGNSNYIFNIAGLSIGTTTKTANTLRVGTGGIIFSDGSTQTAGFLGSSQTVSAGNVSQGVFGYPSASSAFAFPAALGIGINTYAGLPANGLYVAGSVGIGTTAPSSKLHVYGSGGNQGLILEASDTSDDWITFKSGGMTLGGVMGGWATDTGYLRFDTKVAGGGTTEKMRITSTGNVGIGTTSPLTKLHAVGSSATNIDVLTLENTDITSNTTRALSLNFVGRDTVGNQKTVSAIRAVVDQINVNDGYLSIHTRNANTLTEQIRINKSGDLDVFNGVLRVAGTGNTTIAGNVGIGTTNPSSKLDVTTAGLGVTQTTTSGLALVNTTAAALGAQQISPALRWSGFGWKTDVTAGSQAVDFRAFVTPVQGTANPTGYLGFGSSVNGGAYSDNQLVITTAGNVGIGTTSPGEKLEVSGNVKAVSFLYSSDFNLKKDISIIPNALSKVLQLQGVSFKWKTNSEPSIGFIAQDVEKIFPDLVRTDPVTKLKSVQYGNLVAPLVEAVKAQQVQIETYKKNQEDQQKQIDELTEKIKLQVR
;
A
#
# COMPACT_ATOMS: atom_id res chain seq x y z
N MET A 1 -115.37 68.81 -31.73
CA MET A 1 -116.66 69.51 -31.55
C MET A 1 -116.39 70.74 -30.67
N LYS A 2 -116.60 71.96 -31.22
CA LYS A 2 -116.68 73.31 -30.57
C LYS A 2 -115.52 73.75 -29.64
N TYR A 3 -114.57 74.61 -30.07
CA TYR A 3 -114.56 76.09 -30.17
C TYR A 3 -114.42 76.90 -28.85
N ARG A 4 -113.46 77.86 -28.89
CA ARG A 4 -113.32 79.18 -28.21
C ARG A 4 -112.24 79.29 -27.10
N PHE A 5 -111.11 80.00 -27.33
CA PHE A 5 -110.84 81.48 -27.27
C PHE A 5 -110.74 82.00 -25.81
N PHE A 6 -109.85 82.88 -25.32
CA PHE A 6 -109.04 84.01 -25.84
C PHE A 6 -107.95 84.40 -24.77
N TYR A 7 -106.76 84.85 -25.21
CA TYR A 7 -105.80 85.89 -24.68
C TYR A 7 -105.40 85.96 -23.18
N SER A 8 -104.10 85.94 -22.79
CA SER A 8 -102.98 86.92 -22.95
C SER A 8 -102.89 87.99 -21.85
N PHE A 9 -101.86 87.92 -20.99
CA PHE A 9 -101.02 89.07 -20.62
C PHE A 9 -99.64 88.64 -20.08
N ILE A 10 -98.62 89.37 -20.53
CA ILE A 10 -97.18 89.26 -20.29
C ILE A 10 -96.79 90.15 -19.10
N ILE A 11 -95.76 89.78 -18.32
CA ILE A 11 -94.66 90.65 -17.84
C ILE A 11 -93.49 89.75 -17.36
N THR A 12 -92.28 90.20 -17.69
CA THR A 12 -90.99 89.48 -17.85
C THR A 12 -90.02 89.80 -16.69
N ILE A 13 -88.89 89.06 -16.67
CA ILE A 13 -87.52 89.34 -16.12
C ILE A 13 -87.18 88.50 -14.87
N ALA A 14 -86.10 87.70 -14.76
CA ALA A 14 -84.77 87.72 -15.40
C ALA A 14 -84.17 86.30 -15.63
N LEU A 15 -83.39 86.16 -16.70
CA LEU A 15 -82.41 85.10 -16.97
C LEU A 15 -81.07 85.43 -16.27
N CYS A 16 -80.36 84.40 -15.80
CA CYS A 16 -78.91 84.31 -16.00
C CYS A 16 -78.47 82.83 -15.94
N GLY A 17 -77.82 82.36 -17.01
CA GLY A 17 -77.38 80.96 -17.17
C GLY A 17 -75.97 80.72 -16.66
N PHE A 18 -75.65 79.43 -16.47
CA PHE A 18 -74.27 78.96 -16.34
C PHE A 18 -74.05 77.73 -17.23
N VAL A 19 -72.92 77.74 -17.93
CA VAL A 19 -72.49 76.83 -19.00
C VAL A 19 -71.90 75.54 -18.42
N LEU A 20 -72.28 74.38 -18.97
CA LEU A 20 -71.65 73.07 -18.71
C LEU A 20 -70.54 72.81 -19.75
N TYR A 21 -69.33 72.51 -19.29
CA TYR A 21 -68.24 71.96 -20.11
C TYR A 21 -68.22 70.42 -20.01
N GLN A 22 -67.92 69.79 -21.16
CA GLN A 22 -68.03 68.37 -21.47
C GLN A 22 -67.09 67.43 -20.69
N ASN A 23 -67.46 66.14 -20.74
CA ASN A 23 -66.77 64.91 -20.28
C ASN A 23 -67.17 64.39 -18.90
N ALA A 24 -68.44 64.03 -18.74
CA ALA A 24 -68.87 63.10 -17.69
C ALA A 24 -69.41 61.82 -18.35
N LEU A 25 -68.86 60.67 -17.93
CA LEU A 25 -69.43 59.35 -18.13
C LEU A 25 -70.94 59.40 -17.86
N ALA A 26 -71.76 59.04 -18.84
CA ALA A 26 -73.19 58.82 -18.62
C ALA A 26 -73.37 57.53 -17.81
N LEU A 27 -73.43 57.65 -16.48
CA LEU A 27 -73.99 56.61 -15.63
C LEU A 27 -75.51 56.68 -15.78
N ASN A 28 -76.11 55.65 -16.38
CA ASN A 28 -77.56 55.51 -16.43
C ASN A 28 -78.05 55.13 -15.02
N LEU A 29 -78.47 56.13 -14.24
CA LEU A 29 -78.98 55.97 -12.89
C LEU A 29 -80.50 56.21 -12.90
N ASP A 30 -81.24 55.25 -12.37
CA ASP A 30 -82.68 55.36 -12.13
C ASP A 30 -82.97 56.59 -11.26
N THR A 31 -83.78 57.51 -11.79
CA THR A 31 -83.89 58.91 -11.36
C THR A 31 -84.65 59.13 -10.05
N THR A 32 -85.05 58.09 -9.34
CA THR A 32 -85.94 58.23 -8.17
C THR A 32 -85.25 58.17 -6.81
N ALA A 33 -83.92 57.99 -6.72
CA ALA A 33 -83.28 57.81 -5.41
C ALA A 33 -81.83 58.36 -5.28
N VAL A 34 -81.46 59.43 -5.99
CA VAL A 34 -80.11 60.01 -5.89
C VAL A 34 -80.16 61.52 -5.65
N SER A 35 -79.84 61.96 -4.43
CA SER A 35 -79.60 63.38 -4.13
C SER A 35 -78.10 63.67 -4.20
N PRO A 36 -77.58 64.34 -5.24
CA PRO A 36 -76.19 64.76 -5.28
C PRO A 36 -75.97 65.87 -4.25
N GLY A 37 -75.21 65.58 -3.19
CA GLY A 37 -74.77 66.57 -2.21
C GLY A 37 -73.25 66.75 -2.30
N LEU A 38 -72.75 67.97 -2.17
CA LEU A 38 -71.31 68.17 -1.93
C LEU A 38 -71.05 67.97 -0.44
N ASP A 39 -70.04 67.18 -0.07
CA ASP A 39 -69.56 67.22 1.32
C ASP A 39 -68.79 68.51 1.59
N GLY A 40 -68.49 68.78 2.87
CA GLY A 40 -67.68 69.94 3.27
C GLY A 40 -66.27 70.00 2.63
N ASN A 41 -65.88 68.98 1.86
CA ASN A 41 -64.62 68.89 1.14
C ASN A 41 -64.80 68.90 -0.40
N SER A 42 -65.97 69.30 -0.91
CA SER A 42 -66.29 69.42 -2.35
C SER A 42 -66.26 68.10 -3.14
N ASN A 43 -66.53 66.95 -2.50
CA ASN A 43 -66.74 65.69 -3.22
C ASN A 43 -68.22 65.51 -3.57
N TYR A 44 -68.53 64.96 -4.75
CA TYR A 44 -69.90 64.59 -5.11
C TYR A 44 -70.33 63.35 -4.32
N ILE A 45 -71.36 63.47 -3.49
CA ILE A 45 -72.00 62.36 -2.78
C ILE A 45 -73.24 61.92 -3.54
N PHE A 46 -73.27 60.67 -3.96
CA PHE A 46 -74.47 60.00 -4.47
C PHE A 46 -74.98 59.04 -3.40
N ASN A 47 -76.14 59.34 -2.82
CA ASN A 47 -76.93 58.33 -2.10
C ASN A 47 -77.55 57.42 -3.16
N ILE A 48 -77.20 56.13 -3.19
CA ILE A 48 -77.76 55.22 -4.18
C ILE A 48 -78.46 54.09 -3.42
N ALA A 49 -79.79 54.14 -3.40
CA ALA A 49 -80.60 53.03 -2.90
C ALA A 49 -80.40 51.81 -3.84
N GLY A 50 -79.96 50.67 -3.30
CA GLY A 50 -79.79 49.42 -4.06
C GLY A 50 -78.40 49.17 -4.67
N LEU A 51 -77.39 50.02 -4.39
CA LEU A 51 -76.01 49.75 -4.81
C LEU A 51 -75.45 48.54 -4.04
N SER A 52 -75.35 47.38 -4.69
CA SER A 52 -74.78 46.17 -4.09
C SER A 52 -73.26 46.19 -4.18
N ILE A 53 -72.56 46.17 -3.04
CA ILE A 53 -71.11 45.94 -2.98
C ILE A 53 -70.92 44.55 -2.36
N GLY A 54 -70.52 43.59 -3.18
CA GLY A 54 -70.50 42.18 -2.76
C GLY A 54 -71.90 41.59 -2.56
N THR A 55 -71.98 40.44 -1.88
CA THR A 55 -73.17 39.58 -1.80
C THR A 55 -74.20 39.98 -0.73
N THR A 56 -74.11 41.17 -0.15
CA THR A 56 -75.05 41.61 0.90
C THR A 56 -75.74 42.91 0.47
N THR A 57 -77.04 42.82 0.17
CA THR A 57 -77.88 43.99 -0.10
C THR A 57 -78.13 44.74 1.22
N LYS A 58 -77.50 45.90 1.41
CA LYS A 58 -77.78 46.83 2.53
C LYS A 58 -78.37 48.14 2.02
N THR A 59 -79.22 48.74 2.85
CA THR A 59 -80.23 49.74 2.48
C THR A 59 -79.74 51.20 2.38
N ALA A 60 -78.44 51.49 2.58
CA ALA A 60 -77.89 52.84 2.37
C ALA A 60 -76.38 52.80 2.10
N ASN A 61 -75.98 52.90 0.84
CA ASN A 61 -74.58 53.06 0.44
C ASN A 61 -74.38 54.46 -0.16
N THR A 62 -73.37 55.18 0.32
CA THR A 62 -72.97 56.46 -0.27
C THR A 62 -71.75 56.27 -1.15
N LEU A 63 -71.87 56.70 -2.41
CA LEU A 63 -70.77 56.79 -3.37
C LEU A 63 -70.24 58.22 -3.38
N ARG A 64 -69.01 58.44 -2.96
CA ARG A 64 -68.35 59.75 -3.04
C ARG A 64 -67.35 59.76 -4.18
N VAL A 65 -67.47 60.73 -5.09
CA VAL A 65 -66.55 60.90 -6.24
C VAL A 65 -65.93 62.29 -6.15
N GLY A 66 -64.61 62.35 -6.03
CA GLY A 66 -63.86 63.60 -5.96
C GLY A 66 -62.53 63.52 -6.70
N THR A 67 -61.78 64.62 -6.68
CA THR A 67 -60.42 64.69 -7.28
C THR A 67 -59.44 63.69 -6.67
N GLY A 68 -59.72 63.19 -5.46
CA GLY A 68 -58.97 62.13 -4.77
C GLY A 68 -59.46 60.70 -5.04
N GLY A 69 -60.47 60.49 -5.89
CA GLY A 69 -60.93 59.17 -6.32
C GLY A 69 -62.39 58.83 -5.99
N ILE A 70 -62.74 57.55 -6.16
CA ILE A 70 -64.07 56.98 -5.88
C ILE A 70 -64.05 56.29 -4.51
N ILE A 71 -64.93 56.68 -3.60
CA ILE A 71 -65.04 56.11 -2.25
C ILE A 71 -66.44 55.52 -2.08
N PHE A 72 -66.51 54.28 -1.61
CA PHE A 72 -67.74 53.65 -1.16
C PHE A 72 -67.76 53.61 0.38
N SER A 73 -68.81 54.18 1.00
CA SER A 73 -69.01 54.15 2.45
C SER A 73 -70.40 53.62 2.81
N ASP A 74 -70.45 52.67 3.76
CA ASP A 74 -71.68 52.06 4.28
C ASP A 74 -72.15 52.68 5.63
N GLY A 75 -71.53 53.79 6.04
CA GLY A 75 -71.80 54.46 7.32
C GLY A 75 -71.15 53.82 8.55
N SER A 76 -70.48 52.68 8.41
CA SER A 76 -69.57 52.12 9.41
C SER A 76 -68.12 52.57 9.12
N THR A 77 -67.24 52.53 10.11
CA THR A 77 -65.85 53.04 10.03
C THR A 77 -64.94 52.37 8.98
N GLN A 78 -65.44 51.45 8.15
CA GLN A 78 -64.68 50.78 7.10
C GLN A 78 -64.98 51.41 5.73
N THR A 79 -64.03 52.20 5.21
CA THR A 79 -64.15 52.97 3.98
C THR A 79 -63.40 52.27 2.84
N ALA A 80 -64.08 51.79 1.79
CA ALA A 80 -63.39 51.20 0.63
C ALA A 80 -63.18 52.27 -0.46
N GLY A 81 -61.95 52.78 -0.57
CA GLY A 81 -61.57 53.76 -1.59
C GLY A 81 -60.92 53.10 -2.81
N PHE A 82 -61.49 53.31 -4.00
CA PHE A 82 -60.92 52.97 -5.30
C PHE A 82 -60.47 54.26 -6.02
N LEU A 83 -59.14 54.46 -6.08
CA LEU A 83 -58.40 55.20 -7.11
C LEU A 83 -58.57 56.74 -7.18
N GLY A 84 -57.60 57.47 -6.58
CA GLY A 84 -57.23 58.84 -6.97
C GLY A 84 -55.93 58.86 -7.79
N SER A 85 -55.55 60.01 -8.34
CA SER A 85 -54.43 60.23 -9.29
C SER A 85 -53.01 59.89 -8.80
N SER A 86 -52.88 59.21 -7.66
CA SER A 86 -51.66 58.55 -7.20
C SER A 86 -52.00 57.06 -6.99
N GLN A 87 -51.51 56.21 -7.88
CA GLN A 87 -51.95 54.81 -8.07
C GLN A 87 -51.51 53.86 -6.95
N THR A 88 -51.93 54.09 -5.70
CA THR A 88 -51.65 53.18 -4.57
C THR A 88 -52.91 52.90 -3.77
N VAL A 89 -53.31 51.63 -3.71
CA VAL A 89 -54.36 51.14 -2.80
C VAL A 89 -53.70 50.83 -1.45
N SER A 90 -54.04 51.58 -0.41
CA SER A 90 -53.52 51.37 0.95
C SER A 90 -54.35 50.31 1.68
N ALA A 91 -53.71 49.24 2.16
CA ALA A 91 -54.40 48.10 2.81
C ALA A 91 -54.92 48.36 4.22
N GLY A 92 -54.77 49.58 4.76
CA GLY A 92 -55.43 49.96 6.02
C GLY A 92 -56.97 49.92 5.91
N ASN A 93 -57.50 49.94 4.69
CA ASN A 93 -58.93 50.09 4.39
C ASN A 93 -59.56 48.88 3.69
N VAL A 94 -58.83 47.77 3.54
CA VAL A 94 -59.34 46.56 2.87
C VAL A 94 -59.76 45.54 3.92
N SER A 95 -61.08 45.44 4.15
CA SER A 95 -61.68 44.42 5.00
C SER A 95 -61.59 43.04 4.33
N GLN A 96 -61.48 41.96 5.11
CA GLN A 96 -61.49 40.59 4.58
C GLN A 96 -62.76 40.36 3.75
N GLY A 97 -62.61 39.85 2.51
CA GLY A 97 -63.73 39.46 1.65
C GLY A 97 -64.09 40.41 0.50
N VAL A 98 -63.38 41.53 0.30
CA VAL A 98 -63.69 42.48 -0.79
C VAL A 98 -63.27 41.97 -2.18
N PHE A 99 -62.31 41.04 -2.28
CA PHE A 99 -62.00 40.34 -3.53
C PHE A 99 -62.70 38.97 -3.52
N GLY A 100 -63.85 38.89 -4.19
CA GLY A 100 -64.69 37.70 -4.23
C GLY A 100 -63.95 36.48 -4.79
N TYR A 101 -64.16 35.34 -4.14
CA TYR A 101 -63.71 34.01 -4.57
C TYR A 101 -64.49 33.54 -5.80
N PRO A 102 -63.88 33.24 -6.96
CA PRO A 102 -64.44 32.31 -7.92
C PRO A 102 -63.95 30.89 -7.60
N SER A 103 -64.89 29.96 -7.72
CA SER A 103 -64.76 28.53 -7.53
C SER A 103 -63.61 27.88 -8.31
N ALA A 104 -63.01 26.88 -7.64
CA ALA A 104 -62.09 25.86 -8.14
C ALA A 104 -60.64 26.32 -8.42
N SER A 105 -59.79 26.02 -7.42
CA SER A 105 -58.32 25.91 -7.52
C SER A 105 -57.54 27.21 -7.64
N SER A 106 -57.46 28.01 -6.57
CA SER A 106 -56.45 29.08 -6.42
C SER A 106 -56.27 29.48 -4.96
N ALA A 107 -55.02 29.51 -4.48
CA ALA A 107 -54.68 30.04 -3.17
C ALA A 107 -54.99 31.54 -3.11
N PHE A 108 -55.77 31.96 -2.12
CA PHE A 108 -55.86 33.34 -1.65
C PHE A 108 -55.30 33.38 -0.22
N ALA A 109 -54.38 34.29 0.10
CA ALA A 109 -54.11 34.62 1.50
C ALA A 109 -54.00 36.13 1.68
N PHE A 110 -54.88 36.63 2.55
CA PHE A 110 -55.09 38.05 2.87
C PHE A 110 -53.97 38.64 3.76
N PRO A 111 -54.22 39.79 4.43
CA PRO A 111 -53.29 40.89 4.56
C PRO A 111 -52.20 40.58 5.60
N ALA A 112 -51.03 40.19 5.10
CA ALA A 112 -49.73 40.60 5.63
C ALA A 112 -48.66 40.50 4.53
N ALA A 113 -48.97 40.99 3.33
CA ALA A 113 -48.01 41.58 2.40
C ALA A 113 -48.77 42.44 1.37
N LEU A 114 -48.70 43.75 1.57
CA LEU A 114 -49.05 44.80 0.61
C LEU A 114 -48.15 44.66 -0.63
N GLY A 115 -48.69 44.80 -1.84
CA GLY A 115 -47.88 45.16 -3.01
C GLY A 115 -47.47 46.63 -2.87
N ILE A 116 -46.35 46.91 -2.22
CA ILE A 116 -45.84 48.26 -2.00
C ILE A 116 -45.02 48.70 -3.22
N GLY A 117 -45.66 49.25 -4.24
CA GLY A 117 -45.01 50.28 -5.06
C GLY A 117 -45.20 51.63 -4.38
N ILE A 118 -44.38 51.98 -3.37
CA ILE A 118 -44.44 53.32 -2.76
C ILE A 118 -43.25 54.16 -3.21
N ASN A 119 -43.57 55.35 -3.69
CA ASN A 119 -42.62 56.42 -4.00
C ASN A 119 -42.01 57.07 -2.73
N THR A 120 -41.61 56.30 -1.70
CA THR A 120 -41.06 56.91 -0.47
C THR A 120 -39.97 56.14 0.29
N TYR A 121 -39.59 54.90 -0.09
CA TYR A 121 -38.28 54.38 0.36
C TYR A 121 -37.20 54.85 -0.62
N ALA A 122 -36.49 55.91 -0.26
CA ALA A 122 -35.35 56.41 -1.02
C ALA A 122 -34.30 55.28 -1.16
N GLY A 123 -34.17 54.71 -2.36
CA GLY A 123 -33.11 53.74 -2.68
C GLY A 123 -33.55 52.34 -3.13
N LEU A 124 -34.85 52.06 -3.33
CA LEU A 124 -35.24 50.83 -4.03
C LEU A 124 -34.91 50.94 -5.54
N PRO A 125 -34.22 49.95 -6.14
CA PRO A 125 -33.90 49.97 -7.57
C PRO A 125 -35.15 49.85 -8.44
N ALA A 126 -35.11 50.43 -9.64
CA ALA A 126 -36.19 50.35 -10.63
C ALA A 126 -36.59 48.88 -10.87
N ASN A 127 -37.90 48.60 -10.90
CA ASN A 127 -38.49 47.26 -11.04
C ASN A 127 -38.20 46.27 -9.88
N GLY A 128 -37.79 46.75 -8.70
CA GLY A 128 -37.59 45.93 -7.52
C GLY A 128 -38.88 45.62 -6.74
N LEU A 129 -38.96 44.42 -6.15
CA LEU A 129 -39.98 44.04 -5.17
C LEU A 129 -39.34 43.97 -3.77
N TYR A 130 -39.83 44.77 -2.82
CA TYR A 130 -39.44 44.68 -1.41
C TYR A 130 -40.56 44.03 -0.59
N VAL A 131 -40.25 42.90 0.06
CA VAL A 131 -41.17 42.23 0.99
C VAL A 131 -40.54 42.20 2.38
N ALA A 132 -41.12 42.93 3.33
CA ALA A 132 -40.68 42.92 4.73
C ALA A 132 -40.99 41.57 5.44
N GLY A 133 -42.09 40.93 5.03
CA GLY A 133 -42.60 39.67 5.56
C GLY A 133 -41.99 38.42 4.92
N SER A 134 -42.64 37.28 5.14
CA SER A 134 -42.31 36.02 4.45
C SER A 134 -43.10 35.89 3.14
N VAL A 135 -42.46 35.40 2.08
CA VAL A 135 -43.07 35.15 0.76
C VAL A 135 -43.42 33.66 0.65
N GLY A 136 -44.71 33.34 0.59
CA GLY A 136 -45.18 32.00 0.23
C GLY A 136 -45.54 31.94 -1.26
N ILE A 137 -44.92 31.03 -2.02
CA ILE A 137 -45.30 30.72 -3.41
C ILE A 137 -45.99 29.36 -3.37
N GLY A 138 -47.30 29.33 -3.59
CA GLY A 138 -48.12 28.12 -3.51
C GLY A 138 -48.47 27.65 -2.09
N THR A 139 -48.09 28.39 -1.04
CA THR A 139 -48.46 28.15 0.36
C THR A 139 -48.88 29.44 1.06
N THR A 140 -49.82 29.33 1.98
CA THR A 140 -50.31 30.44 2.81
C THR A 140 -49.64 30.50 4.19
N ALA A 141 -48.87 29.48 4.55
CA ALA A 141 -48.14 29.37 5.81
C ALA A 141 -46.63 29.21 5.54
N PRO A 142 -45.93 30.27 5.08
CA PRO A 142 -44.50 30.19 4.84
C PRO A 142 -43.72 29.96 6.14
N SER A 143 -42.90 28.90 6.21
CA SER A 143 -42.07 28.56 7.38
C SER A 143 -40.70 29.25 7.38
N SER A 144 -40.37 29.95 6.30
CA SER A 144 -39.15 30.73 6.10
C SER A 144 -39.49 32.03 5.35
N LYS A 145 -38.51 32.93 5.18
CA LYS A 145 -38.74 34.20 4.45
C LYS A 145 -39.10 34.03 2.98
N LEU A 146 -38.74 32.91 2.36
CA LEU A 146 -39.19 32.52 1.02
C LEU A 146 -39.51 31.01 1.04
N HIS A 147 -40.78 30.65 0.92
CA HIS A 147 -41.27 29.27 0.92
C HIS A 147 -41.99 29.00 -0.40
N VAL A 148 -41.41 28.15 -1.25
CA VAL A 148 -42.06 27.64 -2.48
C VAL A 148 -42.63 26.25 -2.20
N TYR A 149 -43.93 26.08 -2.43
CA TYR A 149 -44.68 24.86 -2.15
C TYR A 149 -45.57 24.50 -3.35
N GLY A 150 -45.63 23.22 -3.70
CA GLY A 150 -46.51 22.69 -4.75
C GLY A 150 -46.67 21.18 -4.60
N SER A 151 -47.79 20.64 -5.10
CA SER A 151 -48.05 19.19 -5.14
C SER A 151 -47.96 18.69 -6.58
N GLY A 152 -46.87 18.00 -6.93
CA GLY A 152 -46.58 17.52 -8.29
C GLY A 152 -45.93 18.57 -9.20
N GLY A 153 -44.88 18.19 -9.93
CA GLY A 153 -44.01 19.09 -10.70
C GLY A 153 -42.71 19.47 -9.97
N ASN A 154 -41.75 20.09 -10.66
CA ASN A 154 -40.51 20.56 -10.06
C ASN A 154 -40.75 21.90 -9.36
N GLN A 155 -40.54 21.98 -8.04
CA GLN A 155 -40.44 23.25 -7.32
C GLN A 155 -38.97 23.68 -7.33
N GLY A 156 -38.65 24.88 -7.82
CA GLY A 156 -37.27 25.35 -7.92
C GLY A 156 -37.16 26.87 -7.97
N LEU A 157 -35.94 27.36 -7.72
CA LEU A 157 -35.53 28.74 -7.95
C LEU A 157 -34.63 28.74 -9.19
N ILE A 158 -35.03 29.45 -10.24
CA ILE A 158 -34.20 29.68 -11.41
C ILE A 158 -33.45 31.00 -11.19
N LEU A 159 -32.13 30.93 -11.25
CA LEU A 159 -31.24 32.07 -11.38
C LEU A 159 -30.66 31.97 -12.80
N GLU A 160 -30.79 33.04 -13.57
CA GLU A 160 -30.39 33.06 -14.97
C GLU A 160 -29.76 34.41 -15.29
N ALA A 161 -28.46 34.39 -15.56
CA ALA A 161 -27.78 35.47 -16.25
C ALA A 161 -28.05 35.41 -17.76
N SER A 162 -28.27 36.56 -18.40
CA SER A 162 -28.42 36.65 -19.86
C SER A 162 -27.08 36.60 -20.63
N ASP A 163 -25.97 36.42 -19.92
CA ASP A 163 -24.61 36.43 -20.43
C ASP A 163 -23.75 35.37 -19.71
N THR A 164 -22.42 35.49 -19.78
CA THR A 164 -21.48 34.55 -19.13
C THR A 164 -21.25 34.83 -17.64
N SER A 165 -22.10 35.63 -17.00
CA SER A 165 -21.98 35.93 -15.57
C SER A 165 -22.31 34.71 -14.72
N ASP A 166 -21.69 34.63 -13.55
CA ASP A 166 -21.98 33.59 -12.56
C ASP A 166 -23.28 33.93 -11.80
N ASP A 167 -24.08 32.90 -11.49
CA ASP A 167 -25.32 33.02 -10.71
C ASP A 167 -25.12 32.56 -9.27
N TRP A 168 -25.46 33.41 -8.29
CA TRP A 168 -25.09 33.20 -6.88
C TRP A 168 -26.29 33.13 -5.94
N ILE A 169 -26.21 32.21 -4.99
CA ILE A 169 -26.94 32.28 -3.73
C ILE A 169 -25.94 32.73 -2.66
N THR A 170 -26.09 33.95 -2.15
CA THR A 170 -25.16 34.55 -1.19
C THR A 170 -25.71 34.49 0.24
N PHE A 171 -24.90 34.01 1.18
CA PHE A 171 -25.21 34.03 2.61
C PHE A 171 -24.50 35.21 3.29
N LYS A 172 -25.25 36.06 4.01
CA LYS A 172 -24.72 37.24 4.70
C LYS A 172 -25.13 37.28 6.17
N SER A 173 -24.30 37.88 7.01
CA SER A 173 -24.63 38.26 8.39
C SER A 173 -23.97 39.58 8.73
N GLY A 174 -24.71 40.50 9.38
CA GLY A 174 -24.20 41.82 9.77
C GLY A 174 -23.61 42.65 8.63
N GLY A 175 -24.15 42.52 7.41
CA GLY A 175 -23.64 43.18 6.20
C GLY A 175 -22.43 42.52 5.54
N MET A 176 -21.83 41.49 6.16
CA MET A 176 -20.71 40.74 5.60
C MET A 176 -21.18 39.49 4.86
N THR A 177 -20.51 39.14 3.76
CA THR A 177 -20.69 37.84 3.10
C THR A 177 -19.99 36.74 3.89
N LEU A 178 -20.74 35.71 4.28
CA LEU A 178 -20.22 34.51 4.95
C LEU A 178 -19.70 33.48 3.93
N GLY A 179 -20.35 33.41 2.78
CA GLY A 179 -20.08 32.44 1.73
C GLY A 179 -21.24 32.38 0.74
N GLY A 180 -21.18 31.42 -0.18
CA GLY A 180 -22.22 31.24 -1.18
C GLY A 180 -22.09 29.93 -1.96
N VAL A 181 -23.16 29.62 -2.67
CA VAL A 181 -23.16 28.60 -3.72
C VAL A 181 -23.25 29.33 -5.05
N MET A 182 -22.37 28.97 -5.97
CA MET A 182 -22.30 29.63 -7.28
C MET A 182 -22.33 28.60 -8.40
N GLY A 183 -23.22 28.82 -9.36
CA GLY A 183 -23.10 28.25 -10.70
C GLY A 183 -22.24 29.20 -11.52
N GLY A 184 -21.13 28.71 -12.07
CA GLY A 184 -20.24 29.55 -12.85
C GLY A 184 -19.91 28.98 -14.21
N TRP A 185 -19.54 29.87 -15.12
CA TRP A 185 -19.21 29.55 -16.51
C TRP A 185 -17.76 29.93 -16.82
N ALA A 186 -16.96 28.94 -17.20
CA ALA A 186 -15.64 29.15 -17.76
C ALA A 186 -15.58 28.49 -19.13
N THR A 187 -15.42 29.28 -20.20
CA THR A 187 -15.17 28.81 -21.58
C THR A 187 -16.05 27.63 -22.01
N ASP A 188 -17.37 27.82 -22.09
CA ASP A 188 -18.39 26.80 -22.45
C ASP A 188 -18.51 25.59 -21.51
N THR A 189 -17.94 25.66 -20.29
CA THR A 189 -18.12 24.62 -19.28
C THR A 189 -18.71 25.18 -18.00
N GLY A 190 -19.82 24.59 -17.56
CA GLY A 190 -20.46 24.91 -16.28
C GLY A 190 -19.79 24.21 -15.11
N TYR A 191 -19.71 24.88 -13.97
CA TYR A 191 -19.29 24.27 -12.70
C TYR A 191 -20.16 24.76 -11.55
N LEU A 192 -20.19 23.98 -10.48
CA LEU A 192 -20.78 24.37 -9.21
C LEU A 192 -19.67 24.57 -8.19
N ARG A 193 -19.64 25.69 -7.48
CA ARG A 193 -18.66 25.92 -6.41
C ARG A 193 -19.27 26.40 -5.10
N PHE A 194 -18.53 26.19 -4.03
CA PHE A 194 -18.84 26.57 -2.67
C PHE A 194 -17.73 27.49 -2.14
N ASP A 195 -18.12 28.70 -1.77
CA ASP A 195 -17.22 29.72 -1.25
C ASP A 195 -17.46 29.93 0.24
N THR A 196 -16.38 30.07 1.01
CA THR A 196 -16.46 30.50 2.41
C THR A 196 -15.51 31.64 2.69
N LYS A 197 -15.91 32.49 3.64
CA LYS A 197 -15.09 33.57 4.15
C LYS A 197 -14.13 33.05 5.22
N VAL A 198 -12.84 33.38 5.07
CA VAL A 198 -11.83 33.15 6.11
C VAL A 198 -11.86 34.32 7.11
N ALA A 199 -11.54 34.06 8.38
CA ALA A 199 -11.40 35.10 9.39
C ALA A 199 -10.36 36.15 8.94
N GLY A 200 -10.74 37.43 8.98
CA GLY A 200 -9.88 38.53 8.51
C GLY A 200 -9.65 38.62 6.98
N GLY A 201 -10.22 37.72 6.17
CA GLY A 201 -10.05 37.70 4.71
C GLY A 201 -11.37 37.81 3.93
N GLY A 202 -11.26 37.72 2.60
CA GLY A 202 -12.39 37.62 1.67
C GLY A 202 -12.96 36.21 1.56
N THR A 203 -13.98 36.04 0.72
CA THR A 203 -14.48 34.72 0.32
C THR A 203 -13.49 34.04 -0.62
N THR A 204 -13.32 32.74 -0.42
CA THR A 204 -12.44 31.90 -1.26
C THR A 204 -13.13 30.58 -1.55
N GLU A 205 -12.88 30.04 -2.74
CA GLU A 205 -13.41 28.75 -3.14
C GLU A 205 -12.84 27.64 -2.26
N LYS A 206 -13.72 26.79 -1.74
CA LYS A 206 -13.37 25.64 -0.89
C LYS A 206 -13.64 24.31 -1.57
N MET A 207 -14.71 24.25 -2.36
CA MET A 207 -15.08 23.05 -3.09
C MET A 207 -15.67 23.42 -4.45
N ARG A 208 -15.41 22.60 -5.46
CA ARG A 208 -16.00 22.70 -6.79
C ARG A 208 -16.38 21.35 -7.36
N ILE A 209 -17.41 21.32 -8.17
CA ILE A 209 -17.76 20.22 -9.08
C ILE A 209 -17.65 20.77 -10.50
N THR A 210 -16.74 20.21 -11.31
CA THR A 210 -16.56 20.65 -12.70
C THR A 210 -17.62 20.05 -13.63
N SER A 211 -17.70 20.54 -14.86
CA SER A 211 -18.53 19.99 -15.94
C SER A 211 -18.31 18.49 -16.20
N THR A 212 -17.10 18.00 -15.92
CA THR A 212 -16.74 16.58 -16.05
C THR A 212 -17.16 15.73 -14.83
N GLY A 213 -17.77 16.35 -13.82
CA GLY A 213 -18.18 15.72 -12.56
C GLY A 213 -17.04 15.44 -11.59
N ASN A 214 -15.89 16.11 -11.73
CA ASN A 214 -14.79 15.99 -10.77
C ASN A 214 -15.01 16.95 -9.60
N VAL A 215 -14.86 16.44 -8.37
CA VAL A 215 -14.96 17.21 -7.14
C VAL A 215 -13.56 17.65 -6.70
N GLY A 216 -13.34 18.96 -6.65
CA GLY A 216 -12.15 19.56 -6.04
C GLY A 216 -12.44 20.05 -4.63
N ILE A 217 -11.56 19.77 -3.67
CA ILE A 217 -11.59 20.39 -2.33
C ILE A 217 -10.25 21.09 -2.13
N GLY A 218 -10.25 22.41 -1.95
CA GLY A 218 -9.03 23.22 -1.87
C GLY A 218 -8.28 23.37 -3.21
N THR A 219 -8.85 22.94 -4.34
CA THR A 219 -8.29 23.11 -5.68
C THR A 219 -9.38 23.43 -6.70
N THR A 220 -9.07 24.30 -7.66
CA THR A 220 -9.97 24.69 -8.76
C THR A 220 -9.81 23.80 -9.99
N SER A 221 -8.77 22.97 -10.05
CA SER A 221 -8.41 22.11 -11.20
C SER A 221 -8.29 20.64 -10.79
N PRO A 222 -9.41 19.97 -10.43
CA PRO A 222 -9.38 18.57 -10.00
C PRO A 222 -9.03 17.63 -11.16
N LEU A 223 -7.96 16.83 -10.99
CA LEU A 223 -7.46 15.89 -12.00
C LEU A 223 -8.19 14.54 -11.99
N THR A 224 -8.88 14.23 -10.90
CA THR A 224 -9.60 12.96 -10.67
C THR A 224 -11.00 13.25 -10.11
N LYS A 225 -11.85 12.22 -10.00
CA LYS A 225 -13.24 12.36 -9.53
C LYS A 225 -13.36 13.00 -8.14
N LEU A 226 -12.38 12.79 -7.27
CA LEU A 226 -12.23 13.50 -6.00
C LEU A 226 -10.75 13.88 -5.85
N HIS A 227 -10.45 15.18 -5.89
CA HIS A 227 -9.11 15.73 -5.69
C HIS A 227 -9.17 16.74 -4.55
N ALA A 228 -8.64 16.36 -3.39
CA ALA A 228 -8.53 17.24 -2.23
C ALA A 228 -7.07 17.64 -2.02
N VAL A 229 -6.81 18.92 -1.79
CA VAL A 229 -5.46 19.47 -1.56
C VAL A 229 -5.45 20.21 -0.23
N GLY A 230 -4.52 19.83 0.65
CA GLY A 230 -4.22 20.57 1.87
C GLY A 230 -3.06 21.55 1.63
N SER A 231 -3.21 22.81 2.07
CA SER A 231 -2.13 23.80 2.08
C SER A 231 -2.03 24.42 3.48
N SER A 232 -1.36 23.72 4.40
CA SER A 232 -1.15 24.14 5.79
C SER A 232 0.19 23.64 6.29
N ALA A 233 0.90 24.44 7.09
CA ALA A 233 2.21 24.06 7.65
C ALA A 233 2.11 23.15 8.89
N THR A 234 0.94 23.09 9.53
CA THR A 234 0.77 22.45 10.85
C THR A 234 -0.25 21.32 10.87
N ASN A 235 -1.16 21.24 9.89
CA ASN A 235 -2.12 20.15 9.76
C ASN A 235 -2.42 19.90 8.28
N ILE A 236 -1.81 18.85 7.71
CA ILE A 236 -1.90 18.48 6.28
C ILE A 236 -2.89 17.34 6.07
N ASP A 237 -3.60 16.87 7.11
CA ASP A 237 -4.53 15.76 6.97
C ASP A 237 -5.64 16.12 5.97
N VAL A 238 -5.60 15.46 4.81
CA VAL A 238 -6.54 15.69 3.71
C VAL A 238 -7.83 14.88 3.89
N LEU A 239 -7.74 13.74 4.60
CA LEU A 239 -8.87 12.85 4.86
C LEU A 239 -8.70 12.20 6.25
N THR A 240 -9.53 12.62 7.20
CA THR A 240 -9.72 11.91 8.46
C THR A 240 -10.92 10.99 8.33
N LEU A 241 -10.74 9.72 8.67
CA LEU A 241 -11.82 8.75 8.79
C LEU A 241 -11.99 8.43 10.27
N GLU A 242 -13.19 8.54 10.79
CA GLU A 242 -13.49 8.33 12.21
C GLU A 242 -14.69 7.39 12.35
N ASN A 243 -14.58 6.44 13.29
CA ASN A 243 -15.70 5.62 13.73
C ASN A 243 -15.90 5.91 15.22
N THR A 244 -17.01 6.56 15.54
CA THR A 244 -17.34 6.97 16.91
C THR A 244 -17.92 5.83 17.75
N ASP A 245 -18.27 4.69 17.13
CA ASP A 245 -18.91 3.54 17.76
C ASP A 245 -17.98 2.32 17.81
N ILE A 246 -16.78 2.50 18.38
CA ILE A 246 -15.85 1.39 18.62
C ILE A 246 -16.21 0.73 19.95
N THR A 247 -16.91 -0.41 19.86
CA THR A 247 -17.20 -1.28 21.01
C THR A 247 -16.35 -2.55 20.93
N SER A 248 -16.17 -3.27 22.04
CA SER A 248 -15.36 -4.50 22.11
C SER A 248 -15.79 -5.64 21.16
N ASN A 249 -16.88 -5.45 20.40
CA ASN A 249 -17.46 -6.43 19.48
C ASN A 249 -17.36 -6.01 18.00
N THR A 250 -16.76 -4.85 17.67
CA THR A 250 -16.58 -4.42 16.28
C THR A 250 -15.23 -4.87 15.74
N THR A 251 -15.20 -5.88 14.86
CA THR A 251 -13.98 -6.45 14.24
C THR A 251 -13.26 -5.49 13.27
N ARG A 252 -13.81 -4.29 13.00
CA ARG A 252 -13.26 -3.30 12.07
C ARG A 252 -13.55 -1.90 12.59
N ALA A 253 -12.51 -1.09 12.79
CA ALA A 253 -12.69 0.32 13.10
C ALA A 253 -13.07 1.06 11.81
N LEU A 254 -12.23 0.93 10.77
CA LEU A 254 -12.35 1.68 9.51
C LEU A 254 -11.83 0.87 8.32
N SER A 255 -12.30 1.17 7.10
CA SER A 255 -11.74 0.56 5.89
C SER A 255 -11.86 1.41 4.64
N LEU A 256 -10.81 1.36 3.82
CA LEU A 256 -10.82 1.78 2.43
C LEU A 256 -11.01 0.53 1.56
N ASN A 257 -12.15 0.44 0.87
CA ASN A 257 -12.47 -0.69 0.00
C ASN A 257 -12.23 -0.34 -1.46
N PHE A 258 -11.41 -1.12 -2.15
CA PHE A 258 -11.25 -1.06 -3.59
C PHE A 258 -12.19 -2.08 -4.22
N VAL A 259 -13.06 -1.62 -5.11
CA VAL A 259 -14.21 -2.40 -5.55
C VAL A 259 -14.24 -2.49 -7.07
N GLY A 260 -14.27 -3.72 -7.59
CA GLY A 260 -14.50 -3.98 -9.00
C GLY A 260 -15.98 -4.23 -9.27
N ARG A 261 -16.47 -3.78 -10.43
CA ARG A 261 -17.75 -4.21 -10.97
C ARG A 261 -17.48 -5.08 -12.20
N ASP A 262 -18.16 -6.21 -12.31
CA ASP A 262 -18.16 -6.97 -13.56
C ASP A 262 -19.12 -6.33 -14.59
N THR A 263 -19.08 -6.83 -15.83
CA THR A 263 -19.89 -6.31 -16.94
C THR A 263 -21.39 -6.46 -16.73
N VAL A 264 -21.83 -7.33 -15.81
CA VAL A 264 -23.23 -7.53 -15.45
C VAL A 264 -23.64 -6.76 -14.18
N GLY A 265 -22.74 -5.91 -13.66
CA GLY A 265 -23.02 -4.99 -12.56
C GLY A 265 -22.76 -5.54 -11.15
N ASN A 266 -22.31 -6.78 -11.01
CA ASN A 266 -21.98 -7.33 -9.69
C ASN A 266 -20.77 -6.59 -9.12
N GLN A 267 -20.95 -6.06 -7.92
CA GLN A 267 -19.94 -5.28 -7.22
C GLN A 267 -19.22 -6.15 -6.18
N LYS A 268 -17.89 -6.26 -6.27
CA LYS A 268 -17.07 -7.03 -5.33
C LYS A 268 -15.86 -6.22 -4.86
N THR A 269 -15.64 -6.15 -3.55
CA THR A 269 -14.39 -5.62 -3.00
C THR A 269 -13.24 -6.52 -3.44
N VAL A 270 -12.35 -6.01 -4.29
CA VAL A 270 -11.18 -6.73 -4.83
C VAL A 270 -10.00 -6.66 -3.86
N SER A 271 -9.86 -5.56 -3.13
CA SER A 271 -8.90 -5.39 -2.06
C SER A 271 -9.39 -4.37 -1.04
N ALA A 272 -8.79 -4.35 0.15
CA ALA A 272 -9.10 -3.35 1.15
C ALA A 272 -7.89 -3.07 2.04
N ILE A 273 -7.80 -1.83 2.52
CA ILE A 273 -6.94 -1.45 3.65
C ILE A 273 -7.84 -1.23 4.84
N ARG A 274 -7.52 -1.86 5.97
CA ARG A 274 -8.38 -1.84 7.17
C ARG A 274 -7.59 -1.50 8.41
N ALA A 275 -8.10 -0.54 9.17
CA ALA A 275 -7.71 -0.35 10.55
C ALA A 275 -8.67 -1.16 11.43
N VAL A 276 -8.11 -2.01 12.28
CA VAL A 276 -8.86 -2.91 13.14
C VAL A 276 -8.44 -2.67 14.58
N VAL A 277 -9.41 -2.66 15.49
CA VAL A 277 -9.17 -2.59 16.93
C VAL A 277 -9.02 -4.01 17.46
N ASP A 278 -8.01 -4.23 18.31
CA ASP A 278 -7.83 -5.50 19.01
C ASP A 278 -9.04 -5.69 19.94
N GLN A 279 -9.82 -6.76 19.71
CA GLN A 279 -11.11 -6.98 20.41
C GLN A 279 -10.95 -7.02 21.94
N ILE A 280 -9.74 -7.32 22.43
CA ILE A 280 -9.43 -7.45 23.85
C ILE A 280 -9.03 -6.09 24.47
N ASN A 281 -8.46 -5.18 23.69
CA ASN A 281 -8.00 -3.87 24.13
C ASN A 281 -8.42 -2.79 23.12
N VAL A 282 -9.42 -1.98 23.47
CA VAL A 282 -9.90 -0.90 22.59
C VAL A 282 -8.86 0.19 22.27
N ASN A 283 -7.72 0.18 22.99
CA ASN A 283 -6.59 1.08 22.76
C ASN A 283 -5.56 0.52 21.77
N ASP A 284 -5.59 -0.78 21.50
CA ASP A 284 -4.67 -1.45 20.60
C ASP A 284 -5.36 -1.70 19.26
N GLY A 285 -4.59 -1.67 18.19
CA GLY A 285 -5.10 -1.97 16.86
C GLY A 285 -4.01 -2.45 15.92
N TYR A 286 -4.41 -2.84 14.73
CA TYR A 286 -3.50 -3.21 13.65
C TYR A 286 -3.99 -2.67 12.31
N LEU A 287 -3.05 -2.47 11.40
CA LEU A 287 -3.33 -2.13 10.02
C LEU A 287 -3.17 -3.38 9.16
N SER A 288 -4.14 -3.64 8.30
CA SER A 288 -4.14 -4.85 7.46
C SER A 288 -4.51 -4.57 6.02
N ILE A 289 -3.90 -5.33 5.12
CA ILE A 289 -4.18 -5.32 3.68
C ILE A 289 -4.83 -6.65 3.33
N HIS A 290 -5.98 -6.54 2.66
CA HIS A 290 -6.77 -7.67 2.22
C HIS A 290 -6.82 -7.72 0.70
N THR A 291 -6.76 -8.91 0.12
CA THR A 291 -7.00 -9.15 -1.31
C THR A 291 -8.00 -10.26 -1.50
N ARG A 292 -8.76 -10.20 -2.59
CA ARG A 292 -9.72 -11.25 -2.93
C ARG A 292 -9.02 -12.33 -3.75
N ASN A 293 -9.07 -13.56 -3.25
CA ASN A 293 -8.68 -14.74 -4.00
C ASN A 293 -9.82 -15.78 -3.93
N ALA A 294 -10.12 -16.44 -5.05
CA ALA A 294 -11.17 -17.46 -5.15
C ALA A 294 -12.51 -17.05 -4.50
N ASN A 295 -12.97 -15.82 -4.77
CA ASN A 295 -14.18 -15.21 -4.20
C ASN A 295 -14.17 -14.87 -2.70
N THR A 296 -13.08 -15.10 -1.96
CA THR A 296 -12.97 -14.73 -0.54
C THR A 296 -11.98 -13.59 -0.37
N LEU A 297 -12.36 -12.58 0.42
CA LEU A 297 -11.47 -11.47 0.75
C LEU A 297 -10.68 -11.84 2.01
N THR A 298 -9.40 -12.15 1.84
CA THR A 298 -8.52 -12.62 2.92
C THR A 298 -7.48 -11.58 3.26
N GLU A 299 -7.12 -11.51 4.54
CA GLU A 299 -5.95 -10.76 4.98
C GLU A 299 -4.68 -11.38 4.37
N GLN A 300 -3.77 -10.54 3.90
CA GLN A 300 -2.50 -10.96 3.30
C GLN A 300 -1.31 -10.41 4.07
N ILE A 301 -1.43 -9.16 4.54
CA ILE A 301 -0.36 -8.47 5.27
C ILE A 301 -0.98 -7.73 6.44
N ARG A 302 -0.32 -7.79 7.59
CA ARG A 302 -0.67 -7.03 8.80
C ARG A 302 0.57 -6.35 9.36
N ILE A 303 0.41 -5.11 9.81
CA ILE A 303 1.30 -4.51 10.81
C ILE A 303 0.57 -4.66 12.14
N ASN A 304 1.03 -5.58 12.98
CA ASN A 304 0.36 -5.92 14.23
C ASN A 304 0.61 -4.85 15.31
N LYS A 305 0.02 -5.03 16.50
CA LYS A 305 0.15 -4.06 17.60
C LYS A 305 1.57 -3.90 18.15
N SER A 306 2.44 -4.89 17.95
CA SER A 306 3.86 -4.83 18.29
C SER A 306 4.70 -4.12 17.22
N GLY A 307 4.10 -3.83 16.07
CA GLY A 307 4.77 -3.26 14.90
C GLY A 307 5.37 -4.30 13.95
N ASP A 308 5.17 -5.60 14.20
CA ASP A 308 5.69 -6.64 13.31
C ASP A 308 4.85 -6.74 12.03
N LEU A 309 5.53 -7.09 10.93
CA LEU A 309 4.91 -7.36 9.64
C LEU A 309 4.58 -8.85 9.51
N ASP A 310 3.31 -9.22 9.64
CA ASP A 310 2.85 -10.57 9.40
C ASP A 310 2.42 -10.73 7.93
N VAL A 311 2.92 -11.78 7.26
CA VAL A 311 2.50 -12.15 5.89
C VAL A 311 1.72 -13.47 5.95
N PHE A 312 0.43 -13.42 5.63
CA PHE A 312 -0.49 -14.56 5.70
C PHE A 312 -0.63 -15.25 4.34
N ASN A 313 -0.72 -16.59 4.35
CA ASN A 313 -1.00 -17.43 3.18
C ASN A 313 -0.05 -17.20 1.98
N GLY A 314 1.15 -16.68 2.21
CA GLY A 314 2.10 -16.31 1.16
C GLY A 314 3.57 -16.42 1.61
N VAL A 315 4.47 -16.09 0.69
CA VAL A 315 5.92 -16.06 0.92
C VAL A 315 6.36 -14.60 0.99
N LEU A 316 7.17 -14.23 1.99
CA LEU A 316 7.89 -12.97 1.97
C LEU A 316 8.99 -13.04 0.89
N ARG A 317 8.68 -12.60 -0.33
CA ARG A 317 9.61 -12.62 -1.47
C ARG A 317 10.23 -11.24 -1.67
N VAL A 318 11.54 -11.16 -1.50
CA VAL A 318 12.33 -9.98 -1.84
C VAL A 318 12.98 -10.22 -3.21
N ALA A 319 12.41 -9.62 -4.25
CA ALA A 319 12.86 -9.77 -5.64
C ALA A 319 13.15 -8.40 -6.24
N GLY A 320 14.30 -8.24 -6.88
CA GLY A 320 14.74 -6.99 -7.50
C GLY A 320 16.24 -7.02 -7.78
N THR A 321 16.74 -6.05 -8.55
CA THR A 321 18.18 -5.90 -8.85
C THR A 321 18.92 -5.04 -7.83
N GLY A 322 18.20 -4.39 -6.90
CA GLY A 322 18.77 -3.58 -5.83
C GLY A 322 19.16 -4.38 -4.58
N ASN A 323 19.91 -3.75 -3.68
CA ASN A 323 20.30 -4.35 -2.41
C ASN A 323 19.15 -4.32 -1.41
N THR A 324 19.00 -5.40 -0.64
CA THR A 324 18.20 -5.41 0.58
C THR A 324 19.13 -5.41 1.78
N THR A 325 18.95 -4.46 2.70
CA THR A 325 19.77 -4.35 3.91
C THR A 325 18.89 -4.48 5.15
N ILE A 326 19.33 -5.32 6.09
CA ILE A 326 18.74 -5.43 7.43
C ILE A 326 19.86 -5.09 8.40
N ALA A 327 19.74 -3.95 9.09
CA ALA A 327 20.77 -3.51 10.04
C ALA A 327 20.82 -4.40 11.30
N GLY A 328 19.67 -4.92 11.69
CA GLY A 328 19.48 -5.82 12.84
C GLY A 328 19.91 -7.26 12.58
N ASN A 329 19.39 -8.15 13.42
CA ASN A 329 19.56 -9.59 13.28
C ASN A 329 18.36 -10.17 12.51
N VAL A 330 18.59 -11.20 11.70
CA VAL A 330 17.56 -11.92 10.95
C VAL A 330 17.30 -13.27 11.62
N GLY A 331 16.12 -13.44 12.21
CA GLY A 331 15.67 -14.72 12.75
C GLY A 331 14.83 -15.49 11.73
N ILE A 332 15.17 -16.74 11.46
CA ILE A 332 14.32 -17.69 10.74
C ILE A 332 13.88 -18.77 11.73
N GLY A 333 12.62 -18.70 12.17
CA GLY A 333 12.08 -19.57 13.22
C GLY A 333 12.27 -19.08 14.66
N THR A 334 12.72 -17.85 14.85
CA THR A 334 12.88 -17.22 16.17
C THR A 334 12.55 -15.74 16.11
N THR A 335 11.95 -15.21 17.17
CA THR A 335 11.72 -13.77 17.36
C THR A 335 12.86 -13.09 18.14
N ASN A 336 13.76 -13.86 18.74
CA ASN A 336 14.91 -13.36 19.51
C ASN A 336 16.23 -13.89 18.93
N PRO A 337 16.63 -13.48 17.71
CA PRO A 337 17.84 -13.95 17.08
C PRO A 337 19.10 -13.49 17.85
N SER A 338 19.93 -14.45 18.24
CA SER A 338 21.16 -14.25 19.02
C SER A 338 22.37 -13.85 18.18
N SER A 339 22.24 -13.92 16.85
CA SER A 339 23.27 -13.57 15.88
C SER A 339 22.66 -12.90 14.65
N LYS A 340 23.50 -12.39 13.74
CA LYS A 340 23.04 -11.64 12.56
C LYS A 340 22.13 -12.45 11.63
N LEU A 341 22.34 -13.75 11.54
CA LEU A 341 21.45 -14.70 10.89
C LEU A 341 21.30 -15.92 11.80
N ASP A 342 20.15 -16.05 12.46
CA ASP A 342 19.84 -17.12 13.40
C ASP A 342 18.72 -17.99 12.82
N VAL A 343 19.04 -19.22 12.43
CA VAL A 343 18.10 -20.17 11.82
C VAL A 343 17.87 -21.31 12.80
N THR A 344 16.66 -21.40 13.37
CA THR A 344 16.32 -22.44 14.34
C THR A 344 15.56 -23.59 13.69
N THR A 345 15.51 -24.74 14.39
CA THR A 345 14.73 -25.90 13.93
C THR A 345 13.25 -25.58 13.74
N ALA A 346 12.68 -24.72 14.58
CA ALA A 346 11.31 -24.24 14.42
C ALA A 346 11.09 -23.50 13.08
N GLY A 347 12.12 -22.88 12.52
CA GLY A 347 12.08 -22.19 11.23
C GLY A 347 12.29 -23.08 10.01
N LEU A 348 12.80 -24.30 10.20
CA LEU A 348 13.09 -25.25 9.13
C LEU A 348 12.00 -26.34 8.99
N GLY A 349 11.11 -26.46 9.98
CA GLY A 349 9.95 -27.35 9.99
C GLY A 349 9.97 -28.37 11.15
N VAL A 350 8.80 -28.96 11.45
CA VAL A 350 8.65 -29.96 12.52
C VAL A 350 9.34 -31.30 12.21
N THR A 351 9.73 -31.54 10.95
CA THR A 351 10.50 -32.70 10.53
C THR A 351 11.70 -32.23 9.72
N GLN A 352 12.88 -32.31 10.34
CA GLN A 352 14.13 -32.03 9.66
C GLN A 352 14.50 -33.21 8.76
N THR A 353 14.76 -32.91 7.49
CA THR A 353 15.32 -33.87 6.54
C THR A 353 16.77 -33.49 6.25
N THR A 354 17.50 -34.33 5.52
CA THR A 354 18.85 -33.98 5.01
C THR A 354 18.84 -32.78 4.04
N THR A 355 17.66 -32.29 3.64
CA THR A 355 17.49 -31.13 2.76
C THR A 355 17.06 -29.85 3.49
N SER A 356 16.78 -29.93 4.80
CA SER A 356 16.36 -28.78 5.62
C SER A 356 17.58 -27.96 6.07
N GLY A 357 17.69 -26.69 5.65
CA GLY A 357 18.79 -25.79 6.04
C GLY A 357 19.00 -24.59 5.13
N LEU A 358 20.23 -24.07 5.07
CA LEU A 358 20.65 -23.04 4.12
C LEU A 358 21.09 -23.69 2.80
N ALA A 359 20.32 -23.46 1.72
CA ALA A 359 20.65 -23.96 0.40
C ALA A 359 21.34 -22.88 -0.46
N LEU A 360 22.55 -23.17 -0.95
CA LEU A 360 23.29 -22.34 -1.91
C LEU A 360 23.31 -23.07 -3.26
N VAL A 361 22.36 -22.74 -4.14
CA VAL A 361 22.10 -23.51 -5.37
C VAL A 361 22.39 -22.66 -6.61
N ASN A 362 23.17 -23.20 -7.55
CA ASN A 362 23.25 -22.70 -8.91
C ASN A 362 22.36 -23.60 -9.79
N THR A 363 21.26 -23.06 -10.30
CA THR A 363 20.31 -23.80 -11.17
C THR A 363 20.64 -23.69 -12.66
N THR A 364 21.74 -23.00 -13.01
CA THR A 364 22.17 -22.81 -14.40
C THR A 364 22.84 -24.08 -14.92
N ALA A 365 22.33 -24.63 -16.03
CA ALA A 365 22.96 -25.78 -16.68
C ALA A 365 24.32 -25.41 -17.26
N ALA A 366 25.31 -26.31 -17.12
CA ALA A 366 26.64 -26.12 -17.68
C ALA A 366 26.63 -26.24 -19.21
N ALA A 367 27.21 -25.26 -19.90
CA ALA A 367 27.56 -25.39 -21.31
C ALA A 367 28.87 -26.19 -21.46
N LEU A 368 29.13 -26.74 -22.66
CA LEU A 368 30.35 -27.48 -22.93
C LEU A 368 31.59 -26.61 -22.62
N GLY A 369 32.46 -27.09 -21.72
CA GLY A 369 33.67 -26.38 -21.30
C GLY A 369 33.47 -25.30 -20.23
N ALA A 370 32.24 -25.04 -19.78
CA ALA A 370 31.94 -24.03 -18.75
C ALA A 370 31.37 -24.70 -17.48
N GLN A 371 32.25 -24.95 -16.51
CA GLN A 371 31.88 -25.54 -15.23
C GLN A 371 30.99 -24.59 -14.42
N GLN A 372 29.85 -25.08 -13.94
CA GLN A 372 28.91 -24.31 -13.11
C GLN A 372 29.16 -24.66 -11.65
N ILE A 373 29.69 -23.71 -10.90
CA ILE A 373 30.00 -23.86 -9.48
C ILE A 373 28.80 -23.37 -8.66
N SER A 374 28.57 -23.94 -7.48
CA SER A 374 27.59 -23.39 -6.55
C SER A 374 27.96 -21.97 -6.14
N PRO A 375 27.01 -21.15 -5.66
CA PRO A 375 27.36 -20.00 -4.85
C PRO A 375 28.24 -20.45 -3.67
N ALA A 376 29.19 -19.61 -3.27
CA ALA A 376 30.10 -19.91 -2.18
C ALA A 376 29.57 -19.35 -0.85
N LEU A 377 29.74 -20.10 0.23
CA LEU A 377 29.73 -19.53 1.58
C LEU A 377 31.10 -18.87 1.81
N ARG A 378 31.12 -17.59 2.16
CA ARG A 378 32.36 -16.81 2.32
C ARG A 378 32.48 -16.24 3.73
N TRP A 379 33.70 -16.29 4.25
CA TRP A 379 34.10 -15.68 5.52
C TRP A 379 35.28 -14.76 5.27
N SER A 380 35.00 -13.47 5.17
CA SER A 380 35.99 -12.43 4.96
C SER A 380 36.19 -11.60 6.24
N GLY A 381 37.43 -11.21 6.50
CA GLY A 381 37.77 -10.27 7.56
C GLY A 381 39.02 -9.49 7.20
N PHE A 382 39.21 -8.35 7.86
CA PHE A 382 40.48 -7.64 7.83
C PHE A 382 41.34 -8.22 8.95
N GLY A 383 42.48 -8.82 8.59
CA GLY A 383 43.41 -9.42 9.54
C GLY A 383 44.09 -8.39 10.43
N TRP A 384 44.79 -8.83 11.47
CA TRP A 384 45.63 -7.95 12.28
C TRP A 384 46.72 -7.31 11.41
N LYS A 385 47.19 -6.11 11.78
CA LYS A 385 48.34 -5.50 11.09
C LYS A 385 49.53 -6.46 11.18
N THR A 386 50.22 -6.67 10.06
CA THR A 386 51.39 -7.57 10.02
C THR A 386 52.57 -7.02 10.83
N ASP A 387 52.63 -5.69 11.00
CA ASP A 387 53.47 -4.97 11.96
C ASP A 387 52.84 -3.58 12.26
N VAL A 388 53.44 -2.76 13.13
CA VAL A 388 52.90 -1.43 13.52
C VAL A 388 52.71 -0.47 12.33
N THR A 389 53.46 -0.66 11.26
CA THR A 389 53.56 0.20 10.07
C THR A 389 52.66 -0.27 8.94
N ALA A 390 52.42 -1.58 8.83
CA ALA A 390 51.59 -2.17 7.79
C ALA A 390 50.09 -1.96 8.04
N GLY A 391 49.35 -1.73 6.96
CA GLY A 391 47.88 -1.71 6.98
C GLY A 391 47.30 -3.09 7.29
N SER A 392 46.06 -3.10 7.79
CA SER A 392 45.29 -4.34 7.93
C SER A 392 44.89 -4.85 6.55
N GLN A 393 45.20 -6.12 6.27
CA GLN A 393 44.96 -6.75 4.96
C GLN A 393 43.74 -7.66 5.01
N ALA A 394 42.97 -7.72 3.93
CA ALA A 394 41.83 -8.62 3.83
C ALA A 394 42.28 -10.08 3.77
N VAL A 395 41.60 -10.95 4.50
CA VAL A 395 41.70 -12.41 4.43
C VAL A 395 40.31 -12.94 4.17
N ASP A 396 40.18 -13.88 3.24
CA ASP A 396 38.90 -14.45 2.89
C ASP A 396 38.99 -15.96 2.67
N PHE A 397 38.05 -16.69 3.27
CA PHE A 397 37.87 -18.12 3.09
C PHE A 397 36.54 -18.39 2.40
N ARG A 398 36.52 -19.41 1.55
CA ARG A 398 35.30 -19.83 0.87
C ARG A 398 35.13 -21.35 0.84
N ALA A 399 33.87 -21.78 0.86
CA ALA A 399 33.46 -23.16 0.62
C ALA A 399 32.44 -23.21 -0.53
N PHE A 400 32.64 -24.11 -1.49
CA PHE A 400 31.81 -24.22 -2.69
C PHE A 400 31.84 -25.64 -3.28
N VAL A 401 30.82 -25.98 -4.08
CA VAL A 401 30.73 -27.26 -4.77
C VAL A 401 31.10 -27.09 -6.24
N THR A 402 32.01 -27.94 -6.70
CA THR A 402 32.49 -27.97 -8.09
C THR A 402 32.16 -29.33 -8.72
N PRO A 403 31.36 -29.38 -9.80
CA PRO A 403 31.12 -30.62 -10.56
C PRO A 403 32.35 -31.05 -11.35
N VAL A 404 32.73 -32.33 -11.38
CA VAL A 404 33.87 -32.80 -12.19
C VAL A 404 33.41 -33.08 -13.63
N GLN A 405 34.15 -32.56 -14.63
CA GLN A 405 33.83 -32.75 -16.05
C GLN A 405 34.30 -34.13 -16.56
N GLY A 406 33.52 -34.73 -17.47
CA GLY A 406 33.96 -35.87 -18.28
C GLY A 406 33.85 -37.25 -17.61
N THR A 407 33.20 -37.35 -16.44
CA THR A 407 32.91 -38.63 -15.78
C THR A 407 31.58 -39.21 -16.27
N ALA A 408 31.51 -40.54 -16.44
CA ALA A 408 30.31 -41.23 -16.92
C ALA A 408 29.08 -41.02 -15.99
N ASN A 409 29.34 -40.87 -14.69
CA ASN A 409 28.35 -40.45 -13.70
C ASN A 409 28.73 -39.04 -13.21
N PRO A 410 27.77 -38.12 -13.03
CA PRO A 410 28.05 -36.81 -12.45
C PRO A 410 28.69 -36.98 -11.07
N THR A 411 29.90 -36.45 -10.91
CA THR A 411 30.58 -36.36 -9.61
C THR A 411 30.96 -34.92 -9.33
N GLY A 412 31.41 -34.65 -8.12
CA GLY A 412 31.82 -33.32 -7.72
C GLY A 412 32.66 -33.37 -6.46
N TYR A 413 33.01 -32.19 -5.99
CA TYR A 413 33.66 -32.05 -4.70
C TYR A 413 33.25 -30.76 -3.99
N LEU A 414 33.26 -30.81 -2.66
CA LEU A 414 33.25 -29.64 -1.80
C LEU A 414 34.70 -29.16 -1.64
N GLY A 415 34.99 -27.98 -2.18
CA GLY A 415 36.31 -27.35 -2.13
C GLY A 415 36.36 -26.21 -1.13
N PHE A 416 37.51 -26.08 -0.47
CA PHE A 416 37.86 -24.94 0.36
C PHE A 416 39.04 -24.20 -0.27
N GLY A 417 38.92 -22.88 -0.34
CA GLY A 417 39.96 -21.99 -0.86
C GLY A 417 40.10 -20.75 0.00
N SER A 418 41.25 -20.09 -0.12
CA SER A 418 41.54 -18.85 0.60
C SER A 418 42.21 -17.81 -0.29
N SER A 419 42.01 -16.55 0.06
CA SER A 419 42.68 -15.39 -0.54
C SER A 419 43.19 -14.47 0.55
N VAL A 420 44.33 -13.84 0.29
CA VAL A 420 44.94 -12.83 1.16
C VAL A 420 45.22 -11.58 0.33
N ASN A 421 44.98 -10.41 0.92
CA ASN A 421 45.23 -9.10 0.33
C ASN A 421 44.54 -8.90 -1.04
N GLY A 422 43.32 -9.40 -1.18
CA GLY A 422 42.56 -9.32 -2.44
C GLY A 422 43.20 -10.07 -3.62
N GLY A 423 44.16 -10.96 -3.36
CA GLY A 423 44.77 -11.81 -4.38
C GLY A 423 43.79 -12.84 -4.96
N ALA A 424 44.21 -13.53 -6.02
CA ALA A 424 43.48 -14.69 -6.52
C ALA A 424 43.39 -15.77 -5.44
N TYR A 425 42.31 -16.55 -5.44
CA TYR A 425 42.17 -17.65 -4.50
C TYR A 425 43.19 -18.75 -4.80
N SER A 426 43.83 -19.24 -3.74
CA SER A 426 44.43 -20.56 -3.74
C SER A 426 43.31 -21.57 -3.53
N ASP A 427 42.74 -22.03 -4.64
CA ASP A 427 41.61 -22.96 -4.61
C ASP A 427 42.03 -24.39 -4.28
N ASN A 428 41.05 -25.15 -3.76
CA ASN A 428 41.15 -26.59 -3.55
C ASN A 428 42.28 -27.01 -2.59
N GLN A 429 42.53 -26.20 -1.56
CA GLN A 429 43.49 -26.50 -0.51
C GLN A 429 43.05 -27.70 0.33
N LEU A 430 41.74 -27.82 0.57
CA LEU A 430 41.07 -29.00 1.12
C LEU A 430 39.89 -29.33 0.21
N VAL A 431 39.72 -30.61 -0.10
CA VAL A 431 38.68 -31.12 -0.98
C VAL A 431 38.04 -32.34 -0.36
N ILE A 432 36.70 -32.41 -0.38
CA ILE A 432 35.95 -33.63 -0.07
C ILE A 432 35.16 -34.02 -1.32
N THR A 433 35.54 -35.14 -1.93
CA THR A 433 34.87 -35.65 -3.14
C THR A 433 33.51 -36.29 -2.80
N THR A 434 32.63 -36.42 -3.79
CA THR A 434 31.36 -37.16 -3.63
C THR A 434 31.57 -38.65 -3.30
N ALA A 435 32.78 -39.20 -3.47
CA ALA A 435 33.16 -40.55 -3.03
C ALA A 435 33.61 -40.60 -1.55
N GLY A 436 33.64 -39.45 -0.86
CA GLY A 436 34.08 -39.32 0.53
C GLY A 436 35.60 -39.33 0.72
N ASN A 437 36.39 -39.18 -0.35
CA ASN A 437 37.84 -39.04 -0.24
C ASN A 437 38.21 -37.58 0.07
N VAL A 438 39.16 -37.39 0.97
CA VAL A 438 39.68 -36.09 1.40
C VAL A 438 41.04 -35.84 0.76
N GLY A 439 41.15 -34.76 -0.02
CA GLY A 439 42.41 -34.29 -0.60
C GLY A 439 42.90 -33.04 0.09
N ILE A 440 44.19 -32.98 0.45
CA ILE A 440 44.86 -31.76 0.92
C ILE A 440 45.95 -31.41 -0.09
N GLY A 441 45.82 -30.25 -0.74
CA GLY A 441 46.68 -29.84 -1.86
C GLY A 441 46.49 -30.66 -3.14
N THR A 442 45.44 -31.47 -3.23
CA THR A 442 45.06 -32.24 -4.43
C THR A 442 43.54 -32.27 -4.58
N THR A 443 43.05 -32.20 -5.82
CA THR A 443 41.61 -32.27 -6.16
C THR A 443 41.15 -33.67 -6.52
N SER A 444 42.07 -34.61 -6.75
CA SER A 444 41.78 -35.95 -7.24
C SER A 444 42.41 -37.00 -6.34
N PRO A 445 42.03 -37.07 -5.04
CA PRO A 445 42.60 -38.04 -4.12
C PRO A 445 42.27 -39.48 -4.53
N GLY A 446 43.29 -40.29 -4.77
CA GLY A 446 43.21 -41.72 -5.09
C GLY A 446 42.90 -42.60 -3.88
N GLU A 447 43.12 -42.09 -2.66
CA GLU A 447 42.88 -42.76 -1.39
C GLU A 447 41.86 -41.98 -0.52
N LYS A 448 41.41 -42.59 0.59
CA LYS A 448 40.45 -41.94 1.51
C LYS A 448 40.97 -40.62 2.09
N LEU A 449 42.28 -40.52 2.33
CA LEU A 449 42.98 -39.31 2.67
C LEU A 449 44.27 -39.26 1.86
N GLU A 450 44.43 -38.22 1.04
CA GLU A 450 45.65 -37.98 0.28
C GLU A 450 46.15 -36.55 0.55
N VAL A 451 47.43 -36.43 0.85
CA VAL A 451 48.09 -35.14 1.08
C VAL A 451 49.21 -34.99 0.05
N SER A 452 49.05 -34.02 -0.85
CA SER A 452 50.13 -33.62 -1.75
C SER A 452 51.10 -32.70 -1.01
N GLY A 453 51.92 -33.30 -0.16
CA GLY A 453 52.86 -32.58 0.71
C GLY A 453 53.32 -33.44 1.88
N ASN A 454 53.89 -32.79 2.89
CA ASN A 454 54.39 -33.47 4.08
C ASN A 454 53.28 -33.68 5.10
N VAL A 455 53.24 -34.87 5.71
CA VAL A 455 52.38 -35.16 6.87
C VAL A 455 53.27 -35.32 8.11
N LYS A 456 53.07 -34.45 9.10
CA LYS A 456 53.69 -34.58 10.43
C LYS A 456 52.65 -35.13 11.40
N ALA A 457 52.84 -36.35 11.87
CA ALA A 457 51.98 -37.00 12.85
C ALA A 457 52.79 -37.40 14.08
N VAL A 458 52.16 -37.40 15.25
CA VAL A 458 52.79 -37.93 16.48
C VAL A 458 52.97 -39.44 16.38
N SER A 459 51.99 -40.16 15.84
CA SER A 459 52.05 -41.60 15.60
C SER A 459 51.04 -42.03 14.54
N PHE A 460 51.36 -43.10 13.80
CA PHE A 460 50.42 -43.82 12.93
C PHE A 460 50.10 -45.17 13.58
N LEU A 461 48.82 -45.40 13.88
CA LEU A 461 48.34 -46.65 14.45
C LEU A 461 47.79 -47.55 13.33
N TYR A 462 48.38 -48.73 13.17
CA TYR A 462 47.93 -49.73 12.21
C TYR A 462 47.03 -50.76 12.91
N SER A 463 45.78 -50.87 12.47
CA SER A 463 44.87 -51.91 12.99
C SER A 463 45.42 -53.29 12.64
N SER A 464 45.63 -54.14 13.67
CA SER A 464 46.37 -55.40 13.53
C SER A 464 45.76 -56.55 14.35
N ASP A 465 44.53 -56.38 14.84
CA ASP A 465 43.80 -57.37 15.65
C ASP A 465 43.62 -58.69 14.90
N PHE A 466 43.66 -59.81 15.62
CA PHE A 466 43.48 -61.14 15.05
C PHE A 466 42.14 -61.28 14.33
N ASN A 467 41.06 -60.71 14.88
CA ASN A 467 39.71 -60.80 14.32
C ASN A 467 39.55 -60.02 13.01
N LEU A 468 40.50 -59.13 12.69
CA LEU A 468 40.52 -58.37 11.44
C LEU A 468 41.34 -59.08 10.34
N LYS A 469 41.92 -60.25 10.64
CA LYS A 469 42.82 -61.00 9.75
C LYS A 469 42.29 -62.40 9.48
N LYS A 470 42.64 -62.94 8.32
CA LYS A 470 42.39 -64.32 7.90
C LYS A 470 43.59 -64.83 7.11
N ASP A 471 43.67 -66.14 6.91
CA ASP A 471 44.71 -66.78 6.09
C ASP A 471 46.14 -66.43 6.55
N ILE A 472 46.37 -66.49 7.87
CA ILE A 472 47.63 -66.07 8.49
C ILE A 472 48.71 -67.14 8.30
N SER A 473 49.76 -66.82 7.55
CA SER A 473 50.96 -67.64 7.38
C SER A 473 52.23 -66.86 7.68
N ILE A 474 53.27 -67.54 8.17
CA ILE A 474 54.61 -66.96 8.36
C ILE A 474 55.21 -66.60 6.99
N ILE A 475 55.94 -65.48 6.92
CA ILE A 475 56.56 -64.99 5.68
C ILE A 475 57.69 -65.96 5.24
N PRO A 476 57.54 -66.68 4.12
CA PRO A 476 58.54 -67.64 3.69
C PRO A 476 59.75 -66.93 3.06
N ASN A 477 60.94 -67.50 3.24
CA ASN A 477 62.19 -67.04 2.62
C ASN A 477 62.49 -65.55 2.86
N ALA A 478 62.09 -65.02 4.03
CA ALA A 478 62.16 -63.60 4.33
C ALA A 478 63.58 -63.02 4.16
N LEU A 479 64.62 -63.71 4.62
CA LEU A 479 66.02 -63.27 4.46
C LEU A 479 66.42 -63.16 2.98
N SER A 480 66.15 -64.19 2.18
CA SER A 480 66.47 -64.17 0.74
C SER A 480 65.72 -63.06 0.00
N LYS A 481 64.46 -62.78 0.37
CA LYS A 481 63.68 -61.68 -0.20
C LYS A 481 64.22 -60.31 0.22
N VAL A 482 64.53 -60.10 1.50
CA VAL A 482 65.09 -58.83 2.00
C VAL A 482 66.45 -58.55 1.34
N LEU A 483 67.29 -59.56 1.14
CA LEU A 483 68.59 -59.41 0.46
C LEU A 483 68.48 -58.98 -1.01
N GLN A 484 67.30 -59.12 -1.64
CA GLN A 484 67.05 -58.66 -3.01
C GLN A 484 66.59 -57.20 -3.06
N LEU A 485 66.27 -56.58 -1.92
CA LEU A 485 65.86 -55.17 -1.89
C LEU A 485 67.07 -54.24 -2.00
N GLN A 486 66.93 -53.19 -2.81
CA GLN A 486 67.99 -52.20 -3.03
C GLN A 486 67.55 -50.82 -2.54
N GLY A 487 68.20 -50.33 -1.47
CA GLY A 487 68.08 -48.93 -1.05
C GLY A 487 68.77 -48.00 -2.03
N VAL A 488 68.15 -46.86 -2.34
CA VAL A 488 68.65 -45.86 -3.30
C VAL A 488 68.61 -44.46 -2.70
N SER A 489 69.52 -43.60 -3.14
CA SER A 489 69.41 -42.14 -2.95
C SER A 489 68.87 -41.52 -4.23
N PHE A 490 68.02 -40.50 -4.09
CA PHE A 490 67.39 -39.82 -5.22
C PHE A 490 67.08 -38.36 -4.87
N LYS A 491 66.66 -37.60 -5.88
CA LYS A 491 66.09 -36.26 -5.71
C LYS A 491 64.67 -36.24 -6.23
N TRP A 492 63.76 -35.57 -5.53
CA TRP A 492 62.39 -35.41 -6.00
C TRP A 492 62.33 -34.52 -7.24
N LYS A 493 61.54 -34.91 -8.25
CA LYS A 493 61.36 -34.08 -9.46
C LYS A 493 60.65 -32.75 -9.18
N THR A 494 59.87 -32.68 -8.11
CA THR A 494 59.03 -31.51 -7.77
C THR A 494 59.84 -30.35 -7.18
N ASN A 495 60.86 -30.63 -6.36
CA ASN A 495 61.62 -29.61 -5.64
C ASN A 495 63.14 -29.87 -5.58
N SER A 496 63.63 -30.95 -6.21
CA SER A 496 65.04 -31.37 -6.18
C SER A 496 65.60 -31.70 -4.79
N GLU A 497 64.74 -31.88 -3.78
CA GLU A 497 65.17 -32.25 -2.43
C GLU A 497 65.81 -33.65 -2.42
N PRO A 498 67.02 -33.81 -1.85
CA PRO A 498 67.65 -35.11 -1.70
C PRO A 498 66.89 -35.98 -0.70
N SER A 499 66.75 -37.26 -1.02
CA SER A 499 66.04 -38.24 -0.21
C SER A 499 66.62 -39.64 -0.39
N ILE A 500 66.30 -40.54 0.53
CA ILE A 500 66.68 -41.95 0.48
C ILE A 500 65.43 -42.82 0.60
N GLY A 501 65.44 -43.99 -0.04
CA GLY A 501 64.31 -44.91 0.01
C GLY A 501 64.46 -46.07 -0.96
N PHE A 502 63.33 -46.59 -1.42
CA PHE A 502 63.24 -47.67 -2.40
C PHE A 502 62.51 -47.21 -3.66
N ILE A 503 62.83 -47.83 -4.80
CA ILE A 503 62.02 -47.75 -6.01
C ILE A 503 60.85 -48.72 -5.87
N ALA A 504 59.61 -48.20 -5.90
CA ALA A 504 58.41 -49.00 -5.64
C ALA A 504 58.26 -50.19 -6.59
N GLN A 505 58.64 -50.02 -7.87
CA GLN A 505 58.59 -51.06 -8.90
C GLN A 505 59.53 -52.23 -8.60
N ASP A 506 60.65 -51.99 -7.93
CA ASP A 506 61.59 -53.05 -7.56
C ASP A 506 61.14 -53.77 -6.29
N VAL A 507 60.58 -53.03 -5.33
CA VAL A 507 59.95 -53.63 -4.13
C VAL A 507 58.79 -54.54 -4.54
N GLU A 508 57.95 -54.12 -5.49
CA GLU A 508 56.77 -54.88 -5.94
C GLU A 508 57.12 -56.28 -6.48
N LYS A 509 58.26 -56.43 -7.16
CA LYS A 509 58.72 -57.73 -7.68
C LYS A 509 58.98 -58.74 -6.57
N ILE A 510 59.34 -58.28 -5.38
CA ILE A 510 59.77 -59.10 -4.24
C ILE A 510 58.67 -59.23 -3.17
N PHE A 511 58.05 -58.10 -2.84
CA PHE A 511 56.96 -57.93 -1.88
C PHE A 511 55.82 -57.12 -2.51
N PRO A 512 55.00 -57.73 -3.39
CA PRO A 512 53.91 -57.04 -4.06
C PRO A 512 52.91 -56.44 -3.06
N ASP A 513 52.66 -57.13 -1.95
CA ASP A 513 51.74 -56.69 -0.89
C ASP A 513 52.21 -55.47 -0.10
N LEU A 514 53.43 -54.95 -0.33
CA LEU A 514 53.93 -53.72 0.28
C LEU A 514 53.80 -52.50 -0.64
N VAL A 515 53.40 -52.72 -1.89
CA VAL A 515 53.28 -51.67 -2.89
C VAL A 515 51.82 -51.43 -3.20
N ARG A 516 51.42 -50.16 -3.16
CA ARG A 516 50.09 -49.71 -3.54
C ARG A 516 50.19 -48.93 -4.83
N THR A 517 49.31 -49.26 -5.77
CA THR A 517 49.23 -48.57 -7.07
C THR A 517 47.97 -47.73 -7.07
N ASP A 518 48.14 -46.43 -7.28
CA ASP A 518 47.01 -45.52 -7.42
C ASP A 518 46.17 -45.92 -8.64
N PRO A 519 44.84 -46.10 -8.49
CA PRO A 519 44.00 -46.58 -9.58
C PRO A 519 43.84 -45.56 -10.71
N VAL A 520 44.02 -44.26 -10.42
CA VAL A 520 43.86 -43.14 -11.35
C VAL A 520 45.20 -42.76 -11.99
N THR A 521 46.19 -42.37 -11.19
CA THR A 521 47.49 -41.86 -11.66
C THR A 521 48.45 -42.96 -12.08
N LYS A 522 48.19 -44.21 -11.67
CA LYS A 522 49.08 -45.38 -11.85
C LYS A 522 50.43 -45.25 -11.15
N LEU A 523 50.61 -44.22 -10.32
CA LEU A 523 51.81 -44.07 -9.49
C LEU A 523 51.82 -45.12 -8.38
N LYS A 524 53.02 -45.53 -7.97
CA LYS A 524 53.23 -46.60 -6.97
C LYS A 524 53.84 -46.02 -5.70
N SER A 525 53.34 -46.49 -4.57
CA SER A 525 53.75 -46.07 -3.22
C SER A 525 54.14 -47.29 -2.38
N VAL A 526 55.16 -47.14 -1.52
CA VAL A 526 55.67 -48.22 -0.65
C VAL A 526 55.17 -48.02 0.77
N GLN A 527 54.66 -49.09 1.39
CA GLN A 527 54.31 -49.11 2.81
C GLN A 527 55.52 -49.42 3.67
N TYR A 528 56.37 -48.41 3.89
CA TYR A 528 57.60 -48.54 4.67
C TYR A 528 57.39 -49.15 6.06
N GLY A 529 56.33 -48.74 6.78
CA GLY A 529 56.01 -49.28 8.11
C GLY A 529 55.77 -50.80 8.13
N ASN A 530 55.34 -51.36 7.00
CA ASN A 530 55.02 -52.79 6.90
C ASN A 530 56.25 -53.65 6.57
N LEU A 531 57.39 -53.05 6.21
CA LEU A 531 58.66 -53.78 6.03
C LEU A 531 59.19 -54.38 7.32
N VAL A 532 58.73 -53.91 8.49
CA VAL A 532 59.17 -54.40 9.80
C VAL A 532 58.93 -55.90 9.94
N ALA A 533 57.79 -56.43 9.48
CA ALA A 533 57.48 -57.85 9.61
C ALA A 533 58.42 -58.77 8.80
N PRO A 534 58.67 -58.53 7.48
CA PRO A 534 59.70 -59.24 6.74
C PRO A 534 61.10 -59.12 7.35
N LEU A 535 61.47 -57.94 7.88
CA LEU A 535 62.77 -57.74 8.53
C LEU A 535 62.91 -58.60 9.80
N VAL A 536 61.86 -58.73 10.61
CA VAL A 536 61.87 -59.59 11.80
C VAL A 536 62.10 -61.06 11.42
N GLU A 537 61.40 -61.57 10.41
CA GLU A 537 61.60 -62.96 9.96
C GLU A 537 62.97 -63.17 9.28
N ALA A 538 63.50 -62.16 8.58
CA ALA A 538 64.85 -62.20 8.04
C ALA A 538 65.91 -62.27 9.15
N VAL A 539 65.76 -61.48 10.22
CA VAL A 539 66.67 -61.52 11.39
C VAL A 539 66.61 -62.88 12.07
N LYS A 540 65.41 -63.46 12.26
CA LYS A 540 65.26 -64.83 12.81
C LYS A 540 65.98 -65.86 11.94
N ALA A 541 65.80 -65.80 10.61
CA ALA A 541 66.48 -66.72 9.69
C ALA A 541 68.01 -66.53 9.71
N GLN A 542 68.49 -65.29 9.80
CA GLN A 542 69.92 -64.99 9.93
C GLN A 542 70.49 -65.54 11.24
N GLN A 543 69.74 -65.45 12.34
CA GLN A 543 70.15 -65.99 13.64
C GLN A 543 70.36 -67.51 13.59
N VAL A 544 69.47 -68.24 12.89
CA VAL A 544 69.62 -69.70 12.68
C VAL A 544 70.90 -70.02 11.90
N GLN A 545 71.24 -69.23 10.87
CA GLN A 545 72.50 -69.41 10.14
C GLN A 545 73.72 -69.16 11.03
N ILE A 546 73.69 -68.13 11.87
CA ILE A 546 74.77 -67.81 12.82
C ILE A 546 74.97 -68.96 13.81
N GLU A 547 73.91 -69.50 14.39
CA GLU A 547 73.98 -70.65 15.31
C GLU A 547 74.53 -71.90 14.62
N THR A 548 74.11 -72.14 13.38
CA THR A 548 74.64 -73.24 12.57
C THR A 548 76.13 -73.07 12.30
N TYR A 549 76.57 -71.86 11.93
CA TYR A 549 78.00 -71.58 11.72
C TYR A 549 78.82 -71.72 13.00
N LYS A 550 78.31 -71.25 14.14
CA LYS A 550 78.99 -71.44 15.44
C LYS A 550 79.16 -72.92 15.77
N LYS A 551 78.11 -73.72 15.62
CA LYS A 551 78.20 -75.17 15.84
C LYS A 551 79.20 -75.84 14.91
N ASN A 552 79.20 -75.48 13.62
CA ASN A 552 80.17 -76.00 12.66
C ASN A 552 81.61 -75.62 13.07
N GLN A 553 81.84 -74.40 13.57
CA GLN A 553 83.15 -73.96 14.07
C GLN A 553 83.57 -74.74 15.33
N GLU A 554 82.65 -75.00 16.26
CA GLU A 554 82.94 -75.83 17.45
C GLU A 554 83.30 -77.27 17.06
N ASP A 555 82.56 -77.87 16.14
CA ASP A 555 82.83 -79.23 15.65
C ASP A 555 84.15 -79.30 14.86
N GLN A 556 84.45 -78.29 14.04
CA GLN A 556 85.74 -78.15 13.36
C GLN A 556 86.90 -77.99 14.35
N GLN A 557 86.72 -77.19 15.41
CA GLN A 557 87.73 -77.01 16.44
C GLN A 557 88.01 -78.33 17.17
N LYS A 558 86.97 -79.10 17.53
CA LYS A 558 87.14 -80.45 18.10
C LYS A 558 87.93 -81.38 17.18
N GLN A 559 87.64 -81.38 15.88
CA GLN A 559 88.38 -82.20 14.91
C GLN A 559 89.86 -81.78 14.80
N ILE A 560 90.15 -80.47 14.85
CA ILE A 560 91.53 -79.96 14.87
C ILE A 560 92.26 -80.41 16.14
N ASP A 561 91.60 -80.34 17.30
CA ASP A 561 92.17 -80.76 18.57
C ASP A 561 92.48 -82.27 18.56
N GLU A 562 91.56 -83.09 18.04
CA GLU A 562 91.76 -84.53 17.86
C GLU A 562 92.90 -84.88 16.88
N LEU A 563 93.00 -84.17 15.75
CA LEU A 563 94.09 -84.33 14.79
C LEU A 563 95.43 -83.90 15.38
N THR A 564 95.44 -82.80 16.15
CA THR A 564 96.64 -82.30 16.84
C THR A 564 97.16 -83.32 17.84
N GLU A 565 96.28 -83.94 18.63
CA GLU A 565 96.66 -85.02 19.54
C GLU A 565 97.17 -86.26 18.80
N LYS A 566 96.53 -86.65 17.68
CA LYS A 566 97.03 -87.74 16.83
C LYS A 566 98.42 -87.47 16.26
N ILE A 567 98.70 -86.24 15.81
CA ILE A 567 100.02 -85.83 15.30
C ILE A 567 101.06 -85.84 16.44
N LYS A 568 100.73 -85.33 17.63
CA LYS A 568 101.63 -85.39 18.79
C LYS A 568 102.01 -86.83 19.16
N LEU A 569 101.07 -87.78 19.01
CA LEU A 569 101.30 -89.20 19.23
C LEU A 569 102.16 -89.87 18.13
N GLN A 570 102.26 -89.29 16.92
CA GLN A 570 103.08 -89.80 15.81
C GLN A 570 104.49 -89.20 15.76
N VAL A 571 104.74 -88.07 16.46
CA VAL A 571 106.05 -87.39 16.53
C VAL A 571 106.86 -87.81 17.78
N ARG A 572 106.31 -88.67 18.63
CA ARG A 572 107.05 -89.46 19.63
C ARG A 572 107.36 -90.84 19.09
#